data_AF-A0A1V5ZMP6-F1
#
_entry.id   AF-A0A1V5ZMP6-F1
#
_cell.length_a   1.000
_cell.length_b   1.000
_cell.length_c   1.000
_cell.angle_alpha   90.00
_cell.angle_beta   90.00
_cell.angle_gamma   90.00
#
_symmetry.space_group_name_H-M   'P 1'
#
loop_
_entity.id
_entity.type
_entity.pdbx_description
1 polymer ?
#
loop_
_entity_poly.entity_id
_entity_poly.type
_entity_poly.pdbx_seq_one_letter_code
_entity_poly.pdbx_strand_id
1 'polypeptide(L)' 'MFYKLSRQSEKIRKADARKDDFCSSYGMTDPFEDFAECHNLYLNHNAVFVYRAKNNEIMKQKYNFIANLY' A
#
# COMPACT_ATOMS: atom_id res chain seq x y z
N MET A 1 -9.41 -7.01 2.93
CA MET A 1 -8.11 -7.72 3.00
C MET A 1 -7.09 -6.91 2.20
N PHE A 2 -5.99 -6.51 2.82
CA PHE A 2 -5.06 -5.48 2.34
C PHE A 2 -4.62 -5.65 0.86
N TYR A 3 -4.22 -6.84 0.45
CA TYR A 3 -3.70 -7.07 -0.91
C TYR A 3 -4.74 -6.84 -2.02
N LYS A 4 -6.04 -6.99 -1.74
CA LYS A 4 -7.13 -6.80 -2.73
C LYS A 4 -7.25 -5.35 -3.22
N LEU A 5 -6.59 -4.41 -2.55
CA LEU A 5 -6.57 -3.00 -2.92
C LEU A 5 -5.85 -2.80 -4.26
N SER A 6 -4.68 -3.41 -4.43
CA SER A 6 -3.81 -3.28 -5.61
C SER A 6 -3.71 -4.56 -6.46
N ARG A 7 -4.24 -5.69 -5.98
CA ARG A 7 -4.13 -7.01 -6.61
C ARG A 7 -5.47 -7.73 -6.77
N GLN A 8 -5.57 -8.59 -7.79
CA GLN A 8 -6.69 -9.52 -7.99
C GLN A 8 -6.45 -10.85 -7.25
N SER A 9 -5.20 -11.31 -7.23
CA SER A 9 -4.74 -12.48 -6.48
C SER A 9 -3.34 -12.21 -5.92
N GLU A 10 -2.77 -13.16 -5.16
CA GLU A 10 -1.42 -12.99 -4.62
C GLU A 10 -0.39 -12.67 -5.72
N LYS A 11 -0.52 -13.33 -6.87
CA LYS A 11 0.43 -13.21 -7.99
C LYS A 11 0.03 -12.16 -9.02
N ILE A 12 -1.25 -11.78 -9.09
CA ILE A 12 -1.79 -10.94 -10.17
C ILE A 12 -2.17 -9.57 -9.64
N ARG A 13 -1.47 -8.53 -10.09
CA ARG A 13 -1.84 -7.12 -9.88
C ARG A 13 -3.09 -6.78 -10.69
N LYS A 14 -3.89 -5.80 -10.25
CA LYS A 14 -4.99 -5.30 -11.09
C LYS A 14 -4.42 -4.65 -12.35
N ALA A 15 -5.14 -4.75 -13.47
CA ALA A 15 -4.70 -4.21 -14.75
C ALA A 15 -4.54 -2.68 -14.72
N ASP A 16 -5.31 -2.00 -13.88
CA ASP A 16 -5.30 -0.55 -13.66
C ASP A 16 -4.40 -0.14 -12.48
N ALA A 17 -3.71 -1.08 -11.81
CA ALA A 17 -2.84 -0.77 -10.70
C ALA A 17 -1.62 0.04 -11.17
N ARG A 18 -1.45 1.23 -10.59
CA ARG A 18 -0.35 2.14 -10.90
C ARG A 18 0.77 1.94 -9.91
N LYS A 19 1.99 2.32 -10.30
CA LYS A 19 3.17 2.30 -9.41
C LYS A 19 2.92 3.07 -8.10
N ASP A 20 2.22 4.20 -8.19
CA ASP A 20 1.94 5.06 -7.04
C ASP A 20 0.92 4.47 -6.05
N ASP A 21 0.21 3.41 -6.44
CA ASP A 21 -0.71 2.67 -5.58
C ASP A 21 0.02 1.71 -4.62
N PHE A 22 1.36 1.59 -4.71
CA PHE A 22 2.21 0.75 -3.87
C PHE A 22 3.17 1.59 -3.01
N CYS A 23 3.43 1.19 -1.77
CA CYS A 23 4.27 1.97 -0.85
C CYS A 23 5.71 2.12 -1.34
N SER A 24 6.22 1.16 -2.11
CA SER A 24 7.48 1.27 -2.84
C SER A 24 7.45 0.45 -4.14
N SER A 25 8.49 0.57 -4.96
CA SER A 25 8.66 -0.30 -6.13
C SER A 25 8.85 -1.76 -5.71
N TYR A 26 9.45 -2.00 -4.54
CA TYR A 26 9.66 -3.34 -4.00
C TYR A 26 8.36 -3.97 -3.50
N GLY A 27 7.45 -3.18 -2.93
CA GLY A 27 6.08 -3.62 -2.60
C GLY A 27 5.25 -4.10 -3.79
N MET A 28 5.69 -3.84 -5.03
CA MET A 28 5.03 -4.37 -6.23
C MET A 28 5.36 -5.85 -6.50
N THR A 29 6.32 -6.45 -5.79
CA THR A 29 6.78 -7.84 -5.94
C THR A 29 5.65 -8.80 -5.55
N ASP A 30 5.23 -8.78 -4.28
CA ASP A 30 4.18 -9.66 -3.77
C ASP A 30 3.37 -8.97 -2.65
N PRO A 31 2.28 -9.59 -2.17
CA PRO A 31 1.41 -9.00 -1.14
C PRO A 31 2.09 -8.76 0.22
N PHE A 32 3.05 -9.62 0.60
CA PHE A 32 3.74 -9.51 1.88
C PHE A 32 4.69 -8.31 1.86
N GLU A 33 5.40 -8.12 0.75
CA GLU A 33 6.26 -6.95 0.58
C GLU A 33 5.46 -5.64 0.51
N ASP A 34 4.30 -5.62 -0.16
CA ASP A 34 3.42 -4.44 -0.15
C ASP A 34 3.00 -4.06 1.29
N PHE A 35 2.67 -5.08 2.10
CA PHE A 35 2.31 -4.87 3.49
C PHE A 35 3.50 -4.40 4.33
N ALA A 36 4.64 -5.09 4.24
CA ALA A 36 5.86 -4.77 4.99
C ALA A 36 6.33 -3.35 4.69
N GLU A 37 6.35 -2.97 3.41
CA GLU A 37 6.74 -1.62 2.98
C GLU A 37 5.76 -0.56 3.46
N CYS A 38 4.44 -0.84 3.45
CA CYS A 38 3.47 0.10 4.01
C CYS A 38 3.53 0.21 5.53
N HIS A 39 3.82 -0.88 6.24
CA HIS A 39 4.05 -0.86 7.68
C HIS A 39 5.30 -0.06 8.04
N ASN A 40 6.41 -0.28 7.33
CA ASN A 40 7.65 0.49 7.45
C ASN A 40 7.42 1.98 7.16
N LEU A 41 6.67 2.29 6.09
CA LEU A 41 6.32 3.67 5.73
C LEU A 41 5.45 4.33 6.81
N TYR A 42 4.53 3.60 7.44
CA TYR A 42 3.69 4.12 8.52
C TYR A 42 4.49 4.45 9.78
N LEU A 43 5.43 3.58 10.18
CA LEU A 43 6.23 3.76 11.39
C LEU A 43 7.32 4.81 11.23
N ASN A 44 8.07 4.76 10.12
CA ASN A 44 9.31 5.53 9.97
C ASN A 44 9.13 6.81 9.14
N HIS A 45 8.09 6.86 8.29
CA HIS A 45 7.88 7.96 7.34
C HIS A 45 6.41 8.36 7.22
N ASN A 46 5.69 8.40 8.35
CA ASN A 46 4.23 8.60 8.38
C ASN A 46 3.77 9.83 7.59
N ALA A 47 4.48 10.95 7.68
CA ALA A 47 4.15 12.18 6.95
C ALA A 47 4.10 11.97 5.42
N VAL A 48 5.03 11.18 4.88
CA VAL A 48 5.05 10.80 3.46
C VAL A 48 3.84 9.91 3.13
N PHE A 49 3.51 8.96 4.01
CA PHE A 49 2.34 8.12 3.82
C PHE A 49 1.05 8.97 3.81
N VAL A 50 0.87 9.87 4.78
CA VAL A 50 -0.27 10.79 4.85
C VAL A 50 -0.36 11.65 3.59
N TYR A 51 0.76 12.20 3.12
CA TYR A 51 0.80 12.96 1.88
C TYR A 51 0.33 12.13 0.68
N ARG A 52 0.82 10.89 0.54
CA ARG A 52 0.41 9.99 -0.54
C ARG A 52 -1.05 9.56 -0.42
N ALA A 53 -1.53 9.30 0.79
CA ALA A 53 -2.93 8.97 1.07
C ALA A 53 -3.90 10.11 0.72
N LYS A 54 -3.49 11.37 0.86
CA LYS A 54 -4.30 12.52 0.42
C LYS A 54 -4.47 12.59 -1.10
N ASN A 55 -3.50 12.09 -1.86
CA ASN A 55 -3.46 12.23 -3.31
C ASN A 55 -3.79 10.92 -4.06
N ASN A 56 -3.94 9.80 -3.36
CA ASN A 56 -4.19 8.49 -3.95
C ASN A 56 -5.13 7.67 -3.05
N GLU A 57 -6.31 7.33 -3.59
CA GLU A 57 -7.35 6.62 -2.86
C GLU A 57 -6.94 5.20 -2.44
N ILE A 58 -6.15 4.48 -3.24
CA ILE A 58 -5.60 3.17 -2.85
C ILE A 58 -4.62 3.32 -1.69
N MET A 59 -3.75 4.33 -1.74
CA MET A 59 -2.84 4.63 -0.62
C MET A 59 -3.58 5.04 0.64
N LYS A 60 -4.70 5.76 0.52
CA LYS A 60 -5.57 6.09 1.65
C LYS A 60 -6.16 4.85 2.31
N GLN A 61 -6.67 3.91 1.51
CA GLN A 61 -7.22 2.66 2.03
C GLN A 61 -6.14 1.81 2.70
N LYS A 62 -4.93 1.78 2.14
CA LYS A 62 -3.76 1.13 2.76
C LYS A 62 -3.36 1.79 4.08
N TYR A 63 -3.30 3.12 4.12
CA TYR A 63 -3.01 3.87 5.34
C TYR A 63 -4.01 3.55 6.44
N ASN A 64 -5.31 3.62 6.12
CA ASN A 64 -6.37 3.31 7.07
C ASN A 64 -6.30 1.86 7.56
N PHE A 65 -5.93 0.92 6.68
CA PHE A 65 -5.74 -0.47 7.09
C PHE A 65 -4.63 -0.59 8.13
N ILE A 66 -3.44 -0.01 7.88
CA ILE A 66 -2.30 -0.09 8.80
C ILE A 66 -2.60 0.65 10.12
N ALA A 67 -3.23 1.82 10.05
CA ALA A 67 -3.58 2.61 11.23
C ALA A 67 -4.54 1.88 12.18
N ASN A 68 -5.43 1.02 11.66
CA ASN A 68 -6.34 0.22 12.46
C ASN A 68 -5.70 -1.04 13.08
N LEU A 69 -4.39 -1.28 12.87
CA LEU A 69 -3.66 -2.38 13.52
C LEU A 69 -3.12 -2.00 14.92
N TYR A 70 -3.28 -0.74 15.30
CA TYR A 70 -2.82 -0.15 16.56
C TYR A 70 -4.01 0.46 17.31
#